data_AF-A0A6N8UCQ0-F1
#
_entry.id   AF-A0A6N8UCQ0-F1
#
_cell.length_a   1.000
_cell.length_b   1.000
_cell.length_c   1.000
_cell.angle_alpha   90.00
_cell.angle_beta   90.00
_cell.angle_gamma   90.00
#
_symmetry.space_group_name_H-M   'P 1'
#
loop_
_entity.id
_entity.type
_entity.pdbx_description
1 polymer ?
#
loop_
_entity_poly.entity_id
_entity_poly.type
_entity_poly.pdbx_seq_one_letter_code
_entity_poly.pdbx_strand_id
1 'polypeptide(L)'
;MKKIILLCLLVSSYTHAQVVISDNTEGLQQDNSAVLELDSKLGFLLPVMTEKQRDLIPVDTNSEGLLIYSLTTKSINIFDGEKWHVIEPQSTST
;
A
#
# COMPACT_ATOMS: atom_id res chain seq x y z
N MET A 1 18.83 -9.78 40.39
CA MET A 1 17.50 -9.33 39.88
C MET A 1 17.63 -8.25 38.79
N LYS A 2 18.33 -7.14 39.03
CA LYS A 2 18.48 -6.04 38.06
C LYS A 2 19.16 -6.41 36.72
N LYS A 3 20.15 -7.33 36.75
CA LYS A 3 20.81 -7.85 35.53
C LYS A 3 19.94 -8.82 34.70
N ILE A 4 19.00 -9.51 35.34
CA ILE A 4 18.06 -10.42 34.67
C ILE A 4 16.98 -9.62 33.93
N ILE A 5 16.49 -8.54 34.53
CA ILE A 5 15.56 -7.60 33.88
C ILE A 5 16.20 -6.96 32.63
N LEU A 6 17.47 -6.58 32.70
CA LEU A 6 18.20 -5.99 31.57
C LEU A 6 18.40 -6.99 30.42
N LEU A 7 18.62 -8.28 30.73
CA LEU A 7 18.74 -9.34 29.74
C LEU A 7 17.40 -9.62 29.04
N CYS A 8 16.27 -9.62 29.75
CA CYS A 8 14.95 -9.79 29.15
C CYS A 8 14.57 -8.64 28.19
N LEU A 9 15.02 -7.41 28.46
CA LEU A 9 14.81 -6.26 27.56
C LEU A 9 15.60 -6.37 26.25
N LEU A 10 16.80 -6.99 26.28
CA LEU A 10 17.66 -7.21 25.12
C LEU A 10 17.18 -8.31 24.16
N VAL A 11 16.24 -9.15 24.59
CA VAL A 11 15.69 -10.27 23.80
C VAL A 11 14.28 -9.97 23.27
N SER A 12 13.80 -8.73 23.40
CA SER A 12 12.56 -8.31 22.74
C SER A 12 12.79 -8.26 21.23
N SER A 13 12.44 -9.36 20.54
CA SER A 13 12.46 -9.44 19.08
C SER A 13 11.40 -8.51 18.49
N TYR A 14 11.76 -7.85 17.38
CA TYR A 14 10.80 -7.12 16.56
C TYR A 14 9.83 -8.13 15.95
N THR A 15 8.62 -8.24 16.50
CA THR A 15 7.54 -8.97 15.85
C THR A 15 7.07 -8.14 14.67
N HIS A 16 7.35 -8.59 13.44
CA HIS A 16 6.73 -8.03 12.24
C HIS A 16 5.26 -8.43 12.24
N ALA A 17 4.36 -7.45 12.42
CA ALA A 17 2.93 -7.65 12.28
C ALA A 17 2.51 -7.28 10.85
N GLN A 18 2.86 -8.14 9.88
CA GLN A 18 2.33 -8.02 8.52
C GLN A 18 0.84 -8.38 8.51
N VAL A 19 0.04 -7.61 7.77
CA VAL A 19 -1.38 -7.91 7.53
C VAL A 19 -1.50 -8.57 6.16
N VAL A 20 -1.92 -9.83 6.14
CA VAL A 20 -2.29 -10.53 4.90
C VAL A 20 -3.80 -10.69 4.87
N ILE A 21 -4.44 -10.20 3.83
CA ILE A 21 -5.84 -10.47 3.51
C ILE A 21 -5.83 -11.57 2.46
N SER A 22 -6.31 -12.77 2.82
CA SER A 22 -6.31 -13.91 1.90
C SER A 22 -7.64 -14.66 1.90
N ASP A 23 -8.05 -15.13 0.72
CA ASP A 23 -9.12 -16.14 0.56
C ASP A 23 -8.57 -17.55 0.37
N ASN A 24 -7.24 -17.69 0.35
CA ASN A 24 -6.51 -18.93 0.21
C ASN A 24 -6.00 -19.41 1.58
N THR A 25 -6.31 -20.66 1.93
CA THR A 25 -5.92 -21.25 3.22
C THR A 25 -4.65 -22.09 3.15
N GLU A 26 -4.04 -22.26 1.97
CA GLU A 26 -2.87 -23.11 1.77
C GLU A 26 -1.67 -22.33 1.24
N GLY A 27 -0.54 -22.45 1.95
CA GLY A 27 0.77 -22.06 1.42
C GLY A 27 1.04 -20.56 1.30
N LEU A 28 0.59 -19.74 2.27
CA LEU A 28 0.89 -18.30 2.31
C LEU A 28 2.41 -18.06 2.38
N GLN A 29 3.01 -17.66 1.26
CA GLN A 29 4.39 -17.18 1.20
C GLN A 29 4.37 -15.65 1.26
N GLN A 30 4.49 -15.13 2.49
CA GLN A 30 4.41 -13.69 2.76
C GLN A 30 5.64 -12.95 2.24
N ASP A 31 5.43 -11.79 1.62
CA ASP A 31 6.53 -10.91 1.22
C ASP A 31 6.94 -9.98 2.37
N ASN A 32 8.18 -10.14 2.86
CA ASN A 32 8.73 -9.33 3.96
C ASN A 32 8.84 -7.82 3.64
N SER A 33 8.71 -7.43 2.37
CA SER A 33 8.72 -6.02 1.95
C SER A 33 7.34 -5.34 2.06
N ALA A 34 6.26 -6.10 2.26
CA ALA A 34 4.90 -5.58 2.32
C ALA A 34 4.38 -5.51 3.76
N VAL A 35 3.84 -4.35 4.17
CA VAL A 35 3.08 -4.24 5.43
C VAL A 35 1.66 -4.79 5.26
N LEU A 36 1.09 -4.64 4.06
CA LEU A 36 -0.22 -5.15 3.67
C LEU A 36 -0.07 -5.95 2.37
N GLU A 37 -0.55 -7.19 2.37
CA GLU A 37 -0.57 -8.08 1.21
C GLU A 37 -2.00 -8.59 0.97
N LEU A 38 -2.42 -8.63 -0.31
CA LEU A 38 -3.69 -9.21 -0.74
C LEU A 38 -3.41 -10.45 -1.58
N ASP A 39 -3.70 -11.63 -1.02
CA ASP A 39 -3.60 -12.92 -1.71
C ASP A 39 -5.02 -13.43 -2.04
N SER A 40 -5.52 -13.10 -3.22
CA SER A 40 -6.85 -13.51 -3.66
C SER A 40 -6.92 -13.67 -5.17
N LYS A 41 -7.88 -14.45 -5.64
CA LYS A 41 -8.25 -14.52 -7.06
C LYS A 41 -9.13 -13.34 -7.50
N LEU A 42 -9.55 -12.49 -6.56
CA LEU A 42 -10.34 -11.29 -6.80
C LEU A 42 -9.45 -10.04 -6.91
N GLY A 43 -10.01 -8.95 -7.45
CA GLY A 43 -9.30 -7.69 -7.59
C GLY A 43 -9.33 -6.83 -6.32
N PHE A 44 -8.39 -5.89 -6.22
CA PHE A 44 -8.39 -4.81 -5.24
C PHE A 44 -9.03 -3.55 -5.82
N LEU A 45 -10.08 -3.03 -5.19
CA LEU A 45 -10.71 -1.78 -5.60
C LEU A 45 -10.10 -0.61 -4.80
N LEU A 46 -9.28 0.20 -5.48
CA LEU A 46 -8.79 1.48 -4.95
C LEU A 46 -9.94 2.47 -4.72
N PRO A 47 -9.75 3.53 -3.92
CA PRO A 47 -10.70 4.64 -3.85
C PRO A 47 -11.01 5.17 -5.26
N VAL A 48 -12.30 5.21 -5.60
CA VAL A 48 -12.79 5.61 -6.92
C VAL A 48 -13.44 6.99 -6.83
N MET A 49 -12.96 7.95 -7.62
CA MET A 49 -13.51 9.31 -7.61
C MET A 49 -13.17 10.11 -8.88
N THR A 50 -13.81 11.25 -9.10
CA THR A 50 -13.41 12.20 -10.16
C THR A 50 -12.15 12.98 -9.74
N GLU A 51 -11.43 13.58 -10.70
CA GLU A 51 -10.28 14.45 -10.36
C GLU A 51 -10.67 15.62 -9.47
N LYS A 52 -11.86 16.20 -9.70
CA LYS A 52 -12.35 17.29 -8.86
C LYS A 52 -12.55 16.87 -7.40
N GLN A 53 -12.88 15.60 -7.15
CA GLN A 53 -12.97 15.05 -5.79
C GLN A 53 -11.60 14.67 -5.25
N ARG A 54 -10.71 14.10 -6.08
CA ARG A 54 -9.31 13.80 -5.74
C ARG A 54 -8.57 15.06 -5.27
N ASP A 55 -8.76 16.17 -5.95
CA ASP A 55 -8.07 17.42 -5.67
C ASP A 55 -8.60 18.12 -4.39
N LEU A 56 -9.67 17.59 -3.77
CA LEU A 56 -10.13 17.99 -2.44
C LEU A 56 -9.49 17.17 -1.32
N ILE A 57 -8.75 16.11 -1.63
CA ILE A 57 -8.00 15.34 -0.64
C ILE A 57 -6.85 16.24 -0.15
N PRO A 58 -6.75 16.50 1.17
CA PRO A 58 -5.59 17.20 1.71
C PRO A 58 -4.37 16.26 1.62
N VAL A 59 -3.46 16.57 0.70
CA VAL A 59 -2.22 15.83 0.48
C VAL A 59 -1.01 16.72 0.76
N ASP A 60 0.05 16.10 1.26
CA ASP A 60 1.35 16.69 1.52
C ASP A 60 2.46 15.69 1.17
N THR A 61 3.72 16.01 1.42
CA THR A 61 4.86 15.13 1.13
C THR A 61 4.79 13.77 1.85
N ASN A 62 4.02 13.63 2.93
CA ASN A 62 3.84 12.35 3.62
C ASN A 62 2.79 11.46 2.92
N SER A 63 2.05 12.01 1.96
CA SER A 63 1.04 11.32 1.16
C SER A 63 1.63 10.71 -0.13
N GLU A 64 2.95 10.79 -0.32
CA GLU A 64 3.64 10.17 -1.46
C GLU A 64 3.31 8.66 -1.56
N GLY A 65 3.02 8.21 -2.77
CA GLY A 65 2.60 6.83 -3.04
C GLY A 65 1.09 6.57 -2.85
N LEU A 66 0.29 7.60 -2.53
CA LEU A 66 -1.16 7.45 -2.47
C LEU A 66 -1.74 7.09 -3.85
N LEU A 67 -2.54 6.02 -3.90
CA LEU A 67 -3.16 5.49 -5.12
C LEU A 67 -4.67 5.71 -5.12
N ILE A 68 -5.21 6.19 -6.24
CA ILE A 68 -6.65 6.29 -6.49
C ILE A 68 -6.98 5.89 -7.93
N TYR A 69 -8.19 5.39 -8.18
CA TYR A 69 -8.68 5.20 -9.55
C TYR A 69 -9.56 6.39 -9.95
N SER A 70 -9.16 7.13 -11.00
CA SER A 70 -9.87 8.33 -11.43
C SER A 70 -10.93 8.03 -12.47
N LEU A 71 -12.16 8.48 -12.20
CA LEU A 71 -13.29 8.41 -13.12
C LEU A 71 -13.16 9.40 -14.28
N THR A 72 -12.31 10.41 -14.19
CA THR A 72 -12.08 11.37 -15.28
C THR A 72 -11.07 10.82 -16.28
N THR A 73 -9.91 10.38 -15.80
CA THR A 73 -8.81 9.88 -16.65
C THR A 73 -8.98 8.40 -17.02
N LYS A 74 -9.87 7.69 -16.32
CA LYS A 74 -10.09 6.23 -16.45
C LYS A 74 -8.85 5.40 -16.16
N SER A 75 -7.97 5.93 -15.31
CA SER A 75 -6.67 5.35 -14.98
C SER A 75 -6.37 5.47 -13.49
N ILE A 76 -5.38 4.71 -13.05
CA ILE A 76 -4.79 4.87 -11.71
C ILE A 76 -4.04 6.19 -11.70
N ASN A 77 -4.23 6.98 -10.64
CA ASN A 77 -3.39 8.12 -10.35
C ASN A 77 -2.55 7.84 -9.10
N ILE A 78 -1.30 8.31 -9.12
CA ILE A 78 -0.36 8.22 -8.00
C ILE A 78 0.08 9.63 -7.61
N PHE A 79 0.11 9.92 -6.31
CA PHE A 79 0.68 11.16 -5.79
C PHE A 79 2.17 10.99 -5.53
N ASP A 80 3.02 11.89 -6.04
CA ASP A 80 4.49 11.81 -5.91
C ASP A 80 5.06 12.63 -4.74
N GLY A 81 4.19 13.14 -3.86
CA GLY A 81 4.58 14.08 -2.78
C GLY A 81 4.35 15.54 -3.13
N GLU A 82 4.18 15.88 -4.41
CA GLU A 82 3.91 17.24 -4.89
C GLU A 82 2.64 17.35 -5.75
N LYS A 83 2.42 16.38 -6.64
CA LYS A 83 1.32 16.37 -7.62
C LYS A 83 0.85 14.96 -7.96
N TRP A 84 -0.33 14.91 -8.59
CA TRP A 84 -0.90 13.68 -9.11
C TRP A 84 -0.38 13.37 -10.51
N HIS A 85 0.02 12.12 -10.72
CA HIS A 85 0.38 11.57 -12.03
C HIS A 85 -0.64 10.54 -12.47
N VAL A 86 -0.91 10.50 -13.77
CA VAL A 86 -1.77 9.49 -14.39
C VAL A 86 -0.87 8.35 -14.88
N ILE A 87 -1.19 7.12 -14.48
CA ILE A 87 -0.50 5.94 -15.00
C ILE A 87 -1.18 5.53 -16.31
N GLU A 88 -0.57 5.92 -17.43
CA GLU A 88 -1.07 5.59 -18.75
C GLU A 88 -0.48 4.28 -19.28
N PRO A 89 -1.28 3.44 -19.98
CA PRO A 89 -0.75 2.28 -20.68
C PRO A 89 0.28 2.71 -21.72
N GLN A 90 1.44 2.05 -21.74
CA GLN A 90 2.41 2.24 -22.80
C GLN A 90 1.80 1.75 -24.12
N SER A 91 1.61 2.66 -25.08
CA SER A 91 1.16 2.30 -26.42
C SER A 91 2.34 1.69 -27.19
N THR A 92 2.44 0.37 -27.21
CA THR A 92 3.40 -0.30 -28.09
C THR A 92 2.86 -0.25 -29.52
N SER A 93 3.48 0.56 -30.38
CA SER A 93 3.26 0.49 -31.82
C SER A 93 3.77 -0.87 -32.29
N THR A 94 2.85 -1.75 -32.69
CA THR A 94 3.14 -3.06 -33.30
C THR A 94 3.12 -2.94 -34.81
#